data_AF-A0A2E6KMN9-F1
#
_entry.id   AF-A0A2E6KMN9-F1
#
_cell.length_a   1.000
_cell.length_b   1.000
_cell.length_c   1.000
_cell.angle_alpha   90.00
_cell.angle_beta   90.00
_cell.angle_gamma   90.00
#
_symmetry.space_group_name_H-M   'P 1'
#
loop_
_entity.id
_entity.type
_entity.pdbx_description
1 polymer ?
#
loop_
_entity_poly.entity_id
_entity_poly.type
_entity_poly.pdbx_seq_one_letter_code
_entity_poly.pdbx_strand_id
1 'polypeptide(L)'
;MSNTLFINKNILFILVAMAFFVTGCTSSSSMKNDLGQSEVNDPLEPVNRAVFKFNEGVDYVVFAPLARGYKAIVPKKGQTGIRNFLRNLASPIDFTNQLLQGDFEGAADVTGRFLLNTTFGLGGFIDIAESEAGVEYEGEDFGQTLAVWGVGDGPYVVLPFLGPSNARDTVGLAADTAGDPLNWYVNRTNRDWQAYTRAGLTAIDTKARLLDPMSELKESSLDYYATVRSIYKQFREAAIADRGSSSFAETVKKEEDAVSNVSTSYDDLDFANYDD
;
A
#
# COMPACT_ATOMS: atom_id res chain seq x y z
N MET A 1 22.00 37.66 -1.43
CA MET A 1 21.02 37.09 -2.38
C MET A 1 20.08 36.22 -1.58
N SER A 2 18.84 36.69 -1.37
CA SER A 2 17.83 36.00 -0.58
C SER A 2 17.12 34.98 -1.47
N ASN A 3 17.30 33.68 -1.22
CA ASN A 3 16.57 32.61 -1.89
C ASN A 3 15.29 32.33 -1.10
N THR A 4 14.23 33.05 -1.42
CA THR A 4 12.89 32.74 -0.94
C THR A 4 12.32 31.56 -1.71
N LEU A 5 12.00 30.48 -0.99
CA LEU A 5 11.20 29.35 -1.45
C LEU A 5 9.87 29.90 -2.00
N PHE A 6 9.69 29.90 -3.32
CA PHE A 6 8.39 30.17 -3.93
C PHE A 6 7.59 28.87 -3.99
N ILE A 7 7.02 28.48 -2.85
CA ILE A 7 5.80 27.64 -2.88
C ILE A 7 4.71 28.54 -3.44
N ASN A 8 4.07 28.14 -4.54
CA ASN A 8 2.99 28.89 -5.14
C ASN A 8 1.92 29.16 -4.08
N LYS A 9 1.54 30.43 -3.89
CA LYS A 9 0.65 30.87 -2.81
C LYS A 9 -0.70 30.13 -2.84
N ASN A 10 -1.12 29.68 -4.03
CA ASN A 10 -2.32 28.87 -4.24
C ASN A 10 -2.13 27.41 -3.78
N ILE A 11 -0.93 26.83 -3.95
CA ILE A 11 -0.60 25.47 -3.48
C ILE A 11 -0.51 25.47 -1.95
N LEU A 12 0.10 26.49 -1.35
CA LEU A 12 0.14 26.66 0.11
C LEU A 12 -1.27 26.82 0.68
N PHE A 13 -2.15 27.57 0.00
CA PHE A 13 -3.54 27.73 0.43
C PHE A 13 -4.34 26.43 0.33
N ILE A 14 -4.10 25.61 -0.70
CA ILE A 14 -4.73 24.29 -0.86
C ILE A 14 -4.22 23.32 0.22
N LEU A 15 -2.92 23.27 0.50
CA LEU A 15 -2.35 22.43 1.54
C LEU A 15 -2.83 22.82 2.95
N VAL A 16 -2.93 24.13 3.23
CA VAL A 16 -3.48 24.63 4.51
C VAL A 16 -4.98 24.38 4.61
N ALA A 17 -5.75 24.55 3.53
CA ALA A 17 -7.18 24.23 3.52
C ALA A 17 -7.44 22.73 3.71
N MET A 18 -6.58 21.87 3.15
CA MET A 18 -6.65 20.42 3.32
C MET A 18 -6.27 20.02 4.76
N ALA A 19 -5.30 20.68 5.37
CA ALA A 19 -4.92 20.47 6.78
C ALA A 19 -6.04 20.91 7.76
N PHE A 20 -6.82 21.95 7.44
CA PHE A 20 -7.98 22.36 8.24
C PHE A 20 -9.16 21.37 8.17
N PHE A 21 -9.24 20.53 7.14
CA PHE A 21 -10.23 19.45 7.09
C PHE A 21 -9.85 18.24 7.97
N VAL A 22 -8.60 18.12 8.41
CA VAL A 22 -8.13 16.97 9.22
C VAL A 22 -8.53 17.11 10.70
N THR A 23 -8.88 18.31 11.17
CA THR A 23 -9.22 18.55 12.59
C THR A 23 -10.66 18.18 12.96
N GLY A 24 -11.45 17.63 12.03
CA GLY A 24 -12.90 17.41 12.20
C GLY A 24 -13.39 15.95 12.20
N CYS A 25 -12.54 14.94 12.01
CA CYS A 25 -13.02 13.55 11.89
C CYS A 25 -12.85 12.79 13.21
N THR A 26 -13.96 12.55 13.89
CA THR A 26 -14.05 11.60 15.00
C THR A 26 -13.56 10.24 14.51
N SER A 27 -12.55 9.66 15.17
CA SER A 27 -12.09 8.30 14.90
C SER A 27 -13.27 7.34 14.98
N SER A 28 -13.76 6.88 13.83
CA SER A 28 -14.78 5.83 13.79
C SER A 28 -14.06 4.54 14.12
N SER A 29 -14.21 4.11 15.37
CA SER A 29 -13.80 2.78 15.82
C SER A 29 -14.38 1.74 14.88
N SER A 30 -13.50 0.91 14.31
CA SER A 30 -13.81 -0.25 13.48
C SER A 30 -14.91 -1.09 14.15
N MET A 31 -16.16 -0.97 13.69
CA MET A 31 -17.22 -1.90 14.10
C MET A 31 -17.02 -3.16 13.27
N LYS A 32 -16.63 -4.25 13.95
CA LYS A 32 -16.71 -5.58 13.36
C LYS A 32 -18.19 -5.94 13.27
N ASN A 33 -18.69 -6.24 12.08
CA ASN A 33 -20.01 -6.83 11.92
C ASN A 33 -19.98 -8.31 12.33
N ASP A 34 -21.15 -8.96 12.46
CA ASP A 34 -21.28 -10.37 12.91
C ASP A 34 -20.54 -11.40 12.03
N LEU A 35 -19.99 -10.95 10.90
CA LEU A 35 -19.15 -11.71 9.96
C LEU A 35 -17.65 -11.48 10.13
N GLY A 36 -17.23 -10.74 11.17
CA GLY A 36 -15.83 -10.42 11.45
C GLY A 36 -15.20 -9.40 10.50
N GLN A 37 -15.97 -8.79 9.59
CA GLN A 37 -15.45 -7.79 8.67
C GLN A 37 -15.44 -6.42 9.36
N SER A 38 -14.26 -5.78 9.39
CA SER A 38 -14.14 -4.37 9.75
C SER A 38 -15.01 -3.54 8.82
N GLU A 39 -16.04 -2.86 9.36
CA GLU A 39 -16.90 -1.98 8.57
C GLU A 39 -16.05 -0.81 8.05
N VAL A 40 -15.78 -0.82 6.74
CA VAL A 40 -14.97 0.23 6.10
C VAL A 40 -15.84 1.47 5.91
N ASN A 41 -15.44 2.57 6.52
CA ASN A 41 -16.10 3.87 6.39
C ASN A 41 -16.02 4.40 4.94
N ASP A 42 -17.06 4.15 4.14
CA ASP A 42 -17.14 4.51 2.71
C ASP A 42 -18.34 5.41 2.39
N PRO A 43 -18.31 6.68 2.82
CA PRO A 43 -19.41 7.63 2.56
C PRO A 43 -19.50 8.04 1.09
N LEU A 44 -18.46 7.76 0.29
CA LEU A 44 -18.35 8.12 -1.12
C LEU A 44 -18.52 6.89 -2.03
N GLU A 45 -19.15 5.82 -1.56
CA GLU A 45 -19.25 4.55 -2.26
C GLU A 45 -19.71 4.66 -3.74
N PRO A 46 -20.73 5.47 -4.10
CA PRO A 46 -21.13 5.60 -5.50
C PRO A 46 -20.02 6.17 -6.39
N VAL A 47 -19.26 7.14 -5.87
CA VAL A 47 -18.13 7.76 -6.58
C VAL A 47 -16.97 6.78 -6.65
N ASN A 48 -16.65 6.13 -5.53
CA ASN A 48 -15.56 5.16 -5.44
C ASN A 48 -15.79 3.97 -6.37
N ARG A 49 -17.01 3.44 -6.46
CA ARG A 49 -17.37 2.40 -7.42
C ARG A 49 -17.24 2.87 -8.88
N ALA A 50 -17.59 4.13 -9.18
CA ALA A 50 -17.43 4.67 -10.53
C ALA A 50 -15.95 4.78 -10.93
N VAL A 51 -15.11 5.32 -10.03
CA VAL A 51 -13.66 5.41 -10.24
C VAL A 51 -13.04 4.02 -10.29
N PHE A 52 -13.51 3.08 -9.46
CA PHE A 52 -13.08 1.69 -9.49
C PHE A 52 -13.33 1.04 -10.86
N LYS A 53 -14.54 1.20 -11.42
CA LYS A 53 -14.85 0.72 -12.78
C LYS A 53 -13.98 1.37 -13.86
N PHE A 54 -13.69 2.66 -13.71
CA PHE A 54 -12.74 3.35 -14.60
C PHE A 54 -11.35 2.70 -14.52
N ASN A 55 -10.84 2.48 -13.30
CA ASN A 55 -9.55 1.82 -13.07
C ASN A 55 -9.54 0.40 -13.63
N GLU A 56 -10.62 -0.37 -13.49
CA GLU A 56 -10.74 -1.71 -14.09
C GLU A 56 -10.68 -1.67 -15.62
N GLY A 57 -11.30 -0.66 -16.24
CA GLY A 57 -11.21 -0.46 -17.69
C GLY A 57 -9.78 -0.15 -18.14
N VAL A 58 -9.10 0.76 -17.43
CA VAL A 58 -7.69 1.08 -17.70
C VAL A 58 -6.79 -0.13 -17.46
N ASP A 59 -7.03 -0.89 -16.39
CA ASP A 59 -6.30 -2.11 -16.08
C ASP A 59 -6.43 -3.14 -17.21
N TYR A 60 -7.65 -3.39 -17.66
CA TYR A 60 -7.91 -4.33 -18.74
C TYR A 60 -7.22 -3.95 -20.05
N VAL A 61 -7.23 -2.67 -20.42
CA VAL A 61 -6.70 -2.18 -21.70
C VAL A 61 -5.19 -1.93 -21.66
N VAL A 62 -4.64 -1.49 -20.53
CA VAL A 62 -3.26 -0.99 -20.42
C VAL A 62 -2.42 -1.87 -19.51
N PHE A 63 -2.73 -1.93 -18.22
CA PHE A 63 -1.83 -2.55 -17.24
C PHE A 63 -1.75 -4.08 -17.37
N ALA A 64 -2.88 -4.76 -17.58
CA ALA A 64 -2.89 -6.22 -17.70
C ALA A 64 -2.13 -6.72 -18.94
N PRO A 65 -2.31 -6.16 -20.15
CA PRO A 65 -1.48 -6.52 -21.30
C PRO A 65 0.01 -6.25 -21.08
N LEU A 66 0.37 -5.09 -20.51
CA LEU A 66 1.77 -4.74 -20.21
C LEU A 66 2.39 -5.70 -19.20
N ALA A 67 1.67 -6.04 -18.13
CA ALA A 67 2.11 -6.99 -17.12
C ALA A 67 2.28 -8.41 -17.68
N ARG A 68 1.39 -8.87 -18.57
CA ARG A 68 1.56 -10.16 -19.27
C ARG A 68 2.78 -10.16 -20.18
N GLY A 69 2.97 -9.07 -20.95
CA GLY A 69 4.16 -8.90 -21.78
C GLY A 69 5.45 -8.89 -20.96
N TYR A 70 5.45 -8.19 -19.82
CA TYR A 70 6.55 -8.18 -18.87
C TYR A 70 6.87 -9.59 -18.33
N LYS A 71 5.86 -10.36 -17.89
CA LYS A 71 6.03 -11.76 -17.46
C LYS A 71 6.60 -12.65 -18.58
N ALA A 72 6.18 -12.40 -19.82
CA ALA A 72 6.59 -13.21 -20.96
C ALA A 72 8.04 -12.94 -21.40
N ILE A 73 8.51 -11.69 -21.29
CA ILE A 73 9.83 -11.27 -21.77
C ILE A 73 10.89 -11.39 -20.68
N VAL A 74 10.56 -11.03 -19.43
CA VAL A 74 11.52 -10.94 -18.34
C VAL A 74 11.50 -12.23 -17.51
N PRO A 75 12.62 -12.97 -17.38
CA PRO A 75 12.68 -14.16 -16.54
C PRO A 75 12.42 -13.84 -15.06
N LYS A 76 11.92 -14.81 -14.28
CA LYS A 76 11.58 -14.62 -12.86
C LYS A 76 12.70 -13.94 -12.04
N LYS A 77 13.97 -14.34 -12.25
CA LYS A 77 15.13 -13.71 -11.58
C LYS A 77 15.29 -12.23 -11.95
N GLY A 78 15.06 -11.87 -13.21
CA GLY A 78 15.08 -10.49 -13.68
C GLY A 78 13.93 -9.66 -13.09
N GLN A 79 12.75 -10.26 -12.95
CA GLN A 79 11.61 -9.59 -12.29
C GLN A 79 11.92 -9.28 -10.82
N THR A 80 12.45 -10.27 -10.09
CA THR A 80 12.92 -10.05 -8.72
C THR A 80 14.00 -8.98 -8.65
N GLY A 81 14.97 -8.99 -9.57
CA GLY A 81 16.02 -7.96 -9.56
C GLY A 81 15.50 -6.55 -9.83
N ILE A 82 14.58 -6.38 -10.78
CA ILE A 82 13.92 -5.08 -11.03
C ILE A 82 13.17 -4.62 -9.78
N ARG A 83 12.46 -5.53 -9.11
CA ARG A 83 11.75 -5.21 -7.86
C ARG A 83 12.69 -4.77 -6.75
N ASN A 84 13.78 -5.50 -6.55
CA ASN A 84 14.78 -5.16 -5.53
C ASN A 84 15.40 -3.79 -5.83
N PHE A 85 15.68 -3.51 -7.09
CA PHE A 85 16.17 -2.20 -7.51
C PHE A 85 15.14 -1.09 -7.20
N LEU A 86 13.86 -1.29 -7.54
CA LEU A 86 12.80 -0.31 -7.26
C LEU A 86 12.60 -0.08 -5.75
N ARG A 87 12.71 -1.14 -4.93
CA ARG A 87 12.70 -1.05 -3.45
C ARG A 87 13.91 -0.28 -2.92
N ASN A 88 15.11 -0.55 -3.43
CA ASN A 88 16.32 0.19 -3.07
C ASN A 88 16.23 1.68 -3.45
N LEU A 89 15.51 2.01 -4.53
CA LEU A 89 15.22 3.40 -4.90
C LEU A 89 14.22 4.07 -3.97
N ALA A 90 13.35 3.31 -3.30
CA ALA A 90 12.39 3.82 -2.33
C ALA A 90 13.01 4.05 -0.94
N SER A 91 14.19 3.47 -0.66
CA SER A 91 14.85 3.54 0.65
C SER A 91 14.99 4.94 1.27
N PRO A 92 15.20 6.04 0.53
CA PRO A 92 15.22 7.38 1.15
C PRO A 92 13.87 7.81 1.75
N ILE A 93 12.76 7.40 1.12
CA ILE A 93 11.41 7.63 1.65
C ILE A 93 11.18 6.73 2.87
N ASP A 94 11.48 5.44 2.74
CA ASP A 94 11.35 4.46 3.83
C ASP A 94 12.15 4.94 5.07
N PHE A 95 13.41 5.35 4.89
CA PHE A 95 14.27 5.88 5.95
C PHE A 95 13.68 7.12 6.63
N THR A 96 13.14 8.05 5.84
CA THR A 96 12.57 9.28 6.38
C THR A 96 11.33 8.97 7.21
N ASN A 97 10.46 8.08 6.73
CA ASN A 97 9.26 7.68 7.47
C ASN A 97 9.61 6.88 8.73
N GLN A 98 10.58 5.97 8.70
CA GLN A 98 11.07 5.27 9.90
C GLN A 98 11.53 6.26 10.99
N LEU A 99 12.33 7.26 10.61
CA LEU A 99 12.74 8.32 11.55
C LEU A 99 11.58 9.14 12.09
N LEU A 100 10.59 9.47 11.26
CA LEU A 100 9.42 10.24 11.67
C LEU A 100 8.49 9.44 12.59
N GLN A 101 8.44 8.13 12.42
CA GLN A 101 7.75 7.18 13.30
C GLN A 101 8.49 6.99 14.63
N GLY A 102 9.77 7.36 14.69
CA GLY A 102 10.63 7.19 15.85
C GLY A 102 11.27 5.80 15.93
N ASP A 103 11.17 5.01 14.87
CA ASP A 103 11.81 3.71 14.75
C ASP A 103 13.25 3.87 14.22
N PHE A 104 14.19 3.96 15.16
CA PHE A 104 15.61 4.05 14.85
C PHE A 104 16.21 2.71 14.40
N GLU A 105 15.61 1.58 14.78
CA GLU A 105 16.07 0.26 14.37
C GLU A 105 15.71 0.02 12.90
N GLY A 106 14.45 0.23 12.53
CA GLY A 106 14.01 0.20 11.14
C GLY A 106 14.75 1.21 10.25
N ALA A 107 15.04 2.43 10.74
CA ALA A 107 15.84 3.39 9.98
C ALA A 107 17.29 2.91 9.75
N ALA A 108 17.89 2.24 10.74
CA ALA A 108 19.22 1.64 10.60
C ALA A 108 19.19 0.47 9.61
N ASP A 109 18.15 -0.36 9.65
CA ASP A 109 17.94 -1.48 8.74
C ASP A 109 17.77 -1.00 7.29
N VAL A 110 16.91 -0.01 7.04
CA VAL A 110 16.76 0.61 5.70
C VAL A 110 18.09 1.16 5.19
N THR A 111 18.88 1.81 6.06
CA THR A 111 20.19 2.33 5.70
C THR A 111 21.17 1.22 5.35
N GLY A 112 21.24 0.17 6.18
CA GLY A 112 22.08 -1.00 5.95
C GLY A 112 21.72 -1.70 4.65
N ARG A 113 20.42 -1.92 4.41
CA ARG A 113 19.87 -2.48 3.17
C ARG A 113 20.28 -1.65 1.96
N PHE A 114 20.06 -0.34 2.01
CA PHE A 114 20.43 0.55 0.91
C PHE A 114 21.92 0.49 0.59
N LEU A 115 22.79 0.52 1.60
CA LEU A 115 24.24 0.47 1.42
C LEU A 115 24.68 -0.88 0.85
N LEU A 116 24.25 -1.99 1.44
CA LEU A 116 24.64 -3.34 1.00
C LEU A 116 24.13 -3.63 -0.42
N ASN A 117 22.87 -3.33 -0.69
CA ASN A 117 22.26 -3.62 -1.98
C ASN A 117 22.82 -2.69 -3.08
N THR A 118 23.12 -1.43 -2.77
CA THR A 118 23.74 -0.53 -3.73
C THR A 118 25.19 -0.91 -4.04
N THR A 119 25.98 -1.25 -3.02
CA THR A 119 27.43 -1.50 -3.17
C THR A 119 27.75 -2.91 -3.65
N PHE A 120 27.16 -3.93 -3.03
CA PHE A 120 27.41 -5.34 -3.32
C PHE A 120 26.30 -5.97 -4.15
N GLY A 121 25.08 -5.41 -4.09
CA GLY A 121 23.91 -5.91 -4.80
C GLY A 121 23.72 -5.37 -6.23
N LEU A 122 24.82 -4.97 -6.89
CA LEU A 122 24.80 -4.38 -8.24
C LEU A 122 23.87 -3.17 -8.37
N GLY A 123 23.91 -2.24 -7.42
CA GLY A 123 23.06 -1.04 -7.44
C GLY A 123 21.60 -1.29 -7.01
N GLY A 124 21.32 -2.41 -6.34
CA GLY A 124 20.01 -2.77 -5.81
C GLY A 124 19.33 -3.94 -6.53
N PHE A 125 19.89 -4.46 -7.63
CA PHE A 125 19.30 -5.59 -8.35
C PHE A 125 19.40 -6.93 -7.61
N ILE A 126 20.33 -7.06 -6.68
CA ILE A 126 20.48 -8.23 -5.82
C ILE A 126 20.27 -7.78 -4.37
N ASP A 127 19.40 -8.48 -3.65
CA ASP A 127 19.12 -8.19 -2.24
C ASP A 127 20.11 -8.93 -1.34
N ILE A 128 21.32 -8.38 -1.24
CA ILE A 128 22.40 -8.90 -0.41
C ILE A 128 22.06 -8.76 1.08
N ALA A 129 21.35 -7.70 1.44
CA ALA A 129 20.98 -7.46 2.82
C ALA A 129 20.02 -8.53 3.35
N GLU A 130 19.03 -8.96 2.56
CA GLU A 130 18.16 -10.07 2.96
C GLU A 130 18.92 -11.41 2.90
N SER A 131 19.65 -11.70 1.81
CA SER A 131 20.24 -13.03 1.62
C SER A 131 21.43 -13.34 2.52
N GLU A 132 22.25 -12.35 2.85
CA GLU A 132 23.50 -12.55 3.61
C GLU A 132 23.42 -11.99 5.04
N ALA A 133 22.66 -10.90 5.25
CA ALA A 133 22.55 -10.25 6.56
C ALA A 133 21.22 -10.54 7.27
N GLY A 134 20.25 -11.19 6.61
CA GLY A 134 18.97 -11.57 7.21
C GLY A 134 18.05 -10.38 7.53
N VAL A 135 18.32 -9.21 6.97
CA VAL A 135 17.50 -8.02 7.19
C VAL A 135 16.40 -8.00 6.16
N GLU A 136 15.15 -8.19 6.54
CA GLU A 136 14.00 -8.22 5.62
C GLU A 136 13.65 -6.83 5.07
N TYR A 137 12.96 -6.76 3.92
CA TYR A 137 12.44 -5.49 3.42
C TYR A 137 11.15 -5.08 4.13
N GLU A 138 11.20 -3.93 4.79
CA GLU A 138 10.06 -3.22 5.33
C GLU A 138 9.94 -1.85 4.63
N GLY A 139 8.75 -1.54 4.11
CA GLY A 139 8.51 -0.34 3.33
C GLY A 139 7.58 0.60 4.07
N GLU A 140 8.02 1.85 4.25
CA GLU A 140 7.34 2.84 5.07
C GLU A 140 6.88 4.05 4.27
N ASP A 141 5.66 4.48 4.52
CA ASP A 141 5.03 5.62 3.82
C ASP A 141 4.47 6.65 4.81
N PHE A 142 4.28 7.87 4.35
CA PHE A 142 3.83 8.95 5.22
C PHE A 142 2.40 8.73 5.73
N GLY A 143 1.60 7.89 5.07
CA GLY A 143 0.30 7.45 5.59
C GLY A 143 0.45 6.62 6.88
N GLN A 144 1.44 5.74 6.93
CA GLN A 144 1.81 4.97 8.14
C GLN A 144 2.34 5.90 9.24
N THR A 145 3.24 6.82 8.88
CA THR A 145 3.72 7.87 9.79
C THR A 145 2.58 8.66 10.44
N LEU A 146 1.61 9.11 9.65
CA LEU A 146 0.43 9.81 10.16
C LEU A 146 -0.41 8.91 11.09
N ALA A 147 -0.49 7.62 10.81
CA ALA A 147 -1.18 6.65 11.67
C ALA A 147 -0.51 6.52 13.04
N VAL A 148 0.83 6.40 13.07
CA VAL A 148 1.63 6.38 14.31
C VAL A 148 1.46 7.67 15.11
N TRP A 149 1.32 8.81 14.43
CA TRP A 149 1.03 10.10 15.07
C TRP A 149 -0.43 10.26 15.53
N GLY A 150 -1.26 9.23 15.38
CA GLY A 150 -2.65 9.18 15.86
C GLY A 150 -3.68 9.72 14.88
N VAL A 151 -3.32 9.98 13.62
CA VAL A 151 -4.28 10.38 12.58
C VAL A 151 -5.07 9.14 12.12
N GLY A 152 -6.39 9.21 12.26
CA GLY A 152 -7.31 8.18 11.76
C GLY A 152 -7.22 8.01 10.24
N ASP A 153 -7.68 6.87 9.73
CA ASP A 153 -7.74 6.57 8.29
C ASP A 153 -8.63 7.56 7.52
N GLY A 154 -9.74 7.98 8.12
CA GLY A 154 -10.74 8.80 7.46
C GLY A 154 -11.54 8.01 6.42
N PRO A 155 -12.31 8.70 5.55
CA PRO A 155 -13.14 8.03 4.56
C PRO A 155 -12.31 7.27 3.53
N TYR A 156 -12.80 6.09 3.16
CA TYR A 156 -12.28 5.31 2.03
C TYR A 156 -12.46 6.08 0.73
N VAL A 157 -11.43 6.07 -0.11
CA VAL A 157 -11.45 6.72 -1.42
C VAL A 157 -10.77 5.83 -2.45
N VAL A 158 -11.30 5.79 -3.66
CA VAL A 158 -10.61 5.15 -4.80
C VAL A 158 -10.02 6.25 -5.67
N LEU A 159 -8.71 6.22 -5.82
CA LEU A 159 -7.96 7.17 -6.63
C LEU A 159 -7.91 6.70 -8.08
N PRO A 160 -8.13 7.60 -9.07
CA PRO A 160 -7.92 7.26 -10.47
C PRO A 160 -6.48 6.78 -10.71
N PHE A 161 -6.32 5.72 -11.48
CA PHE A 161 -5.06 5.02 -11.82
C PHE A 161 -4.34 4.32 -10.65
N LEU A 162 -4.43 4.88 -9.44
CA LEU A 162 -3.68 4.43 -8.26
C LEU A 162 -4.42 3.36 -7.45
N GLY A 163 -5.75 3.36 -7.49
CA GLY A 163 -6.58 2.34 -6.83
C GLY A 163 -7.05 2.71 -5.42
N PRO A 164 -7.35 1.72 -4.57
CA PRO A 164 -7.83 1.90 -3.20
C PRO A 164 -6.91 2.77 -2.33
N SER A 165 -7.50 3.68 -1.56
CA SER A 165 -6.82 4.49 -0.55
C SER A 165 -7.81 4.93 0.55
N ASN A 166 -7.34 5.73 1.50
CA ASN A 166 -8.18 6.48 2.45
C ASN A 166 -7.68 7.94 2.50
N ALA A 167 -8.41 8.83 3.18
CA ALA A 167 -8.05 10.24 3.23
C ALA A 167 -6.64 10.49 3.78
N ARG A 168 -6.26 9.79 4.86
CA ARG A 168 -4.91 9.90 5.44
C ARG A 168 -3.83 9.42 4.49
N ASP A 169 -4.00 8.23 3.93
CA ASP A 169 -3.02 7.60 3.04
C ASP A 169 -2.92 8.34 1.69
N THR A 170 -4.00 9.02 1.24
CA THR A 170 -3.95 9.90 0.06
C THR A 170 -3.09 11.13 0.32
N VAL A 171 -3.21 11.74 1.51
CA VAL A 171 -2.32 12.82 1.94
C VAL A 171 -0.89 12.30 2.12
N GLY A 172 -0.74 11.09 2.68
CA GLY A 172 0.50 10.33 2.77
C GLY A 172 1.23 10.25 1.43
N LEU A 173 0.55 9.67 0.44
CA LEU A 173 1.07 9.52 -0.91
C LEU A 173 1.50 10.85 -1.54
N ALA A 174 0.72 11.92 -1.34
CA ALA A 174 1.07 13.24 -1.86
C ALA A 174 2.32 13.80 -1.16
N ALA A 175 2.44 13.61 0.15
CA ALA A 175 3.61 14.01 0.93
C ALA A 175 4.86 13.24 0.51
N ASP A 176 4.78 11.91 0.37
CA ASP A 176 5.91 11.09 -0.11
C ASP A 176 6.33 11.48 -1.52
N THR A 177 5.37 11.69 -2.43
CA THR A 177 5.66 12.12 -3.80
C THR A 177 6.37 13.48 -3.82
N ALA A 178 5.95 14.40 -2.94
CA ALA A 178 6.54 15.71 -2.79
C ALA A 178 7.84 15.71 -1.97
N GLY A 179 8.10 14.68 -1.15
CA GLY A 179 9.30 14.52 -0.34
C GLY A 179 10.40 13.70 -1.02
N ASP A 180 10.08 13.00 -2.12
CA ASP A 180 11.00 12.13 -2.84
C ASP A 180 12.20 12.91 -3.43
N PRO A 181 13.43 12.67 -2.93
CA PRO A 181 14.63 13.34 -3.43
C PRO A 181 14.88 13.07 -4.93
N LEU A 182 14.50 11.90 -5.44
CA LEU A 182 14.63 11.56 -6.85
C LEU A 182 13.71 12.45 -7.69
N ASN A 183 12.45 12.63 -7.28
CA ASN A 183 11.51 13.50 -7.97
C ASN A 183 12.02 14.95 -8.02
N TRP A 184 12.66 15.44 -6.95
CA TRP A 184 13.27 16.77 -6.92
C TRP A 184 14.42 16.91 -7.90
N TYR A 185 15.30 15.89 -7.92
CA TYR A 185 16.46 15.88 -8.80
C TYR A 185 16.06 15.86 -10.28
N VAL A 186 15.11 15.00 -10.64
CA VAL A 186 14.71 14.84 -12.05
C VAL A 186 13.92 16.03 -12.56
N ASN A 187 13.08 16.66 -11.72
CA ASN A 187 12.35 17.87 -12.10
C ASN A 187 13.28 19.05 -12.36
N ARG A 188 14.28 19.27 -11.50
CA ARG A 188 15.28 20.33 -11.71
C ARG A 188 16.15 20.12 -12.96
N THR A 189 16.27 18.89 -13.45
CA THR A 189 17.11 18.54 -14.60
C THR A 189 16.31 18.33 -15.89
N ASN A 190 14.99 18.65 -15.91
CA ASN A 190 14.08 18.38 -17.03
C ASN A 190 14.06 16.89 -17.44
N ARG A 191 14.12 15.98 -16.47
CA ARG A 191 14.15 14.52 -16.64
C ARG A 191 12.93 13.83 -16.01
N ASP A 192 11.79 14.52 -15.93
CA ASP A 192 10.55 14.03 -15.31
C ASP A 192 10.09 12.66 -15.80
N TRP A 193 10.42 12.31 -17.04
CA TRP A 193 10.17 10.99 -17.63
C TRP A 193 10.74 9.85 -16.78
N GLN A 194 11.82 10.08 -16.00
CA GLN A 194 12.42 9.09 -15.12
C GLN A 194 11.51 8.76 -13.93
N ALA A 195 10.86 9.76 -13.33
CA ALA A 195 9.89 9.55 -12.25
C ALA A 195 8.67 8.76 -12.76
N TYR A 196 8.14 9.14 -13.92
CA TYR A 196 7.03 8.41 -14.55
C TYR A 196 7.42 6.98 -14.94
N THR A 197 8.65 6.77 -15.39
CA THR A 197 9.18 5.45 -15.72
C THR A 197 9.32 4.59 -14.47
N ARG A 198 9.82 5.16 -13.36
CA ARG A 198 9.88 4.47 -12.06
C ARG A 198 8.48 4.04 -11.61
N ALA A 199 7.53 4.98 -11.58
CA ALA A 199 6.16 4.69 -11.18
C ALA A 199 5.49 3.64 -12.08
N GLY A 200 5.67 3.75 -13.40
CA GLY A 200 5.14 2.80 -14.38
C GLY A 200 5.73 1.40 -14.23
N LEU A 201 7.06 1.29 -14.04
CA LEU A 201 7.73 0.01 -13.80
C LEU A 201 7.26 -0.63 -12.49
N THR A 202 7.14 0.15 -11.41
CA THR A 202 6.59 -0.35 -10.13
C THR A 202 5.17 -0.86 -10.30
N ALA A 203 4.32 -0.13 -11.02
CA ALA A 203 2.94 -0.55 -11.31
C ALA A 203 2.91 -1.86 -12.13
N ILE A 204 3.74 -1.96 -13.17
CA ILE A 204 3.80 -3.15 -14.03
C ILE A 204 4.35 -4.38 -13.29
N ASP A 205 5.45 -4.27 -12.54
CA ASP A 205 5.99 -5.39 -11.74
C ASP A 205 5.00 -5.84 -10.67
N THR A 206 4.35 -4.90 -9.99
CA THR A 206 3.32 -5.21 -9.00
C THR A 206 2.13 -5.90 -9.63
N LYS A 207 1.63 -5.37 -10.75
CA LYS A 207 0.54 -5.99 -11.49
C LYS A 207 0.91 -7.39 -11.98
N ALA A 208 2.13 -7.59 -12.47
CA ALA A 208 2.60 -8.89 -12.94
C ALA A 208 2.52 -9.97 -11.87
N ARG A 209 2.84 -9.64 -10.62
CA ARG A 209 2.68 -10.56 -9.49
C ARG A 209 1.23 -10.84 -9.13
N LEU A 210 0.40 -9.81 -9.23
CA LEU A 210 -1.00 -9.85 -8.81
C LEU A 210 -1.95 -10.29 -9.92
N LEU A 211 -1.48 -10.51 -11.14
CA LEU A 211 -2.30 -10.89 -12.29
C LEU A 211 -3.21 -12.09 -12.00
N ASP A 212 -2.63 -13.18 -11.51
CA ASP A 212 -3.34 -14.43 -11.30
C ASP A 212 -4.20 -14.35 -10.02
N PRO A 213 -3.67 -13.93 -8.85
CA PRO A 213 -4.47 -13.79 -7.63
C PRO A 213 -5.64 -12.81 -7.76
N MET A 214 -5.47 -11.69 -8.46
CA MET A 214 -6.57 -10.73 -8.65
C MET A 214 -7.64 -11.25 -9.62
N SER A 215 -7.26 -12.06 -10.62
CA SER A 215 -8.25 -12.69 -11.52
C SER A 215 -9.09 -13.69 -10.76
N GLU A 216 -8.46 -14.55 -9.96
CA GLU A 216 -9.13 -15.52 -9.10
C GLU A 216 -10.03 -14.83 -8.07
N LEU A 217 -9.54 -13.76 -7.44
CA LEU A 217 -10.32 -12.95 -6.51
C LEU A 217 -11.54 -12.34 -7.18
N LYS A 218 -11.40 -11.83 -8.41
CA LYS A 218 -12.49 -11.23 -9.16
C LYS A 218 -13.55 -12.26 -9.57
N GLU A 219 -13.14 -13.47 -9.95
CA GLU A 219 -14.05 -14.55 -10.36
C GLU A 219 -14.78 -15.19 -9.17
N SER A 220 -14.13 -15.25 -7.99
CA SER A 220 -14.70 -15.84 -6.77
C SER A 220 -15.51 -14.85 -5.92
N SER A 221 -15.39 -13.55 -6.15
CA SER A 221 -16.09 -12.52 -5.37
C SER A 221 -17.49 -12.23 -5.92
N LEU A 222 -18.49 -12.24 -5.03
CA LEU A 222 -19.84 -11.75 -5.36
C LEU A 222 -19.84 -10.23 -5.66
N ASP A 223 -19.11 -9.46 -4.85
CA ASP A 223 -18.87 -8.03 -5.07
C ASP A 223 -17.37 -7.75 -4.99
N TYR A 224 -16.73 -7.77 -6.16
CA TYR A 224 -15.28 -7.54 -6.27
C TYR A 224 -14.82 -6.21 -5.67
N TYR A 225 -15.63 -5.15 -5.77
CA TYR A 225 -15.30 -3.86 -5.17
C TYR A 225 -15.26 -3.95 -3.64
N ALA A 226 -16.30 -4.53 -3.04
CA ALA A 226 -16.38 -4.69 -1.58
C ALA A 226 -15.24 -5.58 -1.06
N THR A 227 -14.91 -6.66 -1.78
CA THR A 227 -13.78 -7.53 -1.45
C THR A 227 -12.45 -6.77 -1.47
N VAL A 228 -12.17 -6.02 -2.54
CA VAL A 228 -10.93 -5.22 -2.64
C VAL A 228 -10.86 -4.15 -1.55
N ARG A 229 -11.97 -3.50 -1.23
CA ARG A 229 -12.06 -2.51 -0.14
C ARG A 229 -11.72 -3.15 1.22
N SER A 230 -12.25 -4.33 1.50
CA SER A 230 -11.97 -5.06 2.74
C SER A 230 -10.51 -5.50 2.84
N ILE A 231 -9.96 -6.08 1.76
CA ILE A 231 -8.56 -6.51 1.71
C ILE A 231 -7.62 -5.32 1.88
N TYR A 232 -7.89 -4.19 1.22
CA TYR A 232 -7.09 -2.98 1.37
C TYR A 232 -7.04 -2.51 2.83
N LYS A 233 -8.18 -2.50 3.52
CA LYS A 233 -8.26 -2.12 4.94
C LYS A 233 -7.41 -3.03 5.81
N GLN A 234 -7.55 -4.35 5.65
CA GLN A 234 -6.78 -5.34 6.40
C GLN A 234 -5.27 -5.20 6.13
N PHE A 235 -4.88 -5.04 4.87
CA PHE A 235 -3.49 -4.86 4.48
C PHE A 235 -2.89 -3.59 5.11
N ARG A 236 -3.62 -2.47 5.12
CA ARG A 236 -3.16 -1.23 5.76
C ARG A 236 -3.08 -1.32 7.27
N GLU A 237 -4.03 -1.99 7.92
CA GLU A 237 -3.97 -2.23 9.37
C GLU A 237 -2.77 -3.11 9.75
N ALA A 238 -2.43 -4.10 8.92
CA ALA A 238 -1.25 -4.92 9.12
C ALA A 238 0.05 -4.13 8.91
N ALA A 239 0.13 -3.32 7.85
CA ALA A 239 1.28 -2.48 7.56
C ALA A 239 1.58 -1.51 8.72
N ILE A 240 0.59 -0.76 9.18
CA ILE A 240 0.72 0.22 10.29
C ILE A 240 1.11 -0.44 11.63
N ALA A 241 0.81 -1.72 11.80
CA ALA A 241 1.11 -2.46 13.02
C ALA A 241 2.49 -3.14 12.98
N ASP A 242 3.31 -2.85 11.95
CA ASP A 242 4.59 -3.49 11.64
C ASP A 242 4.49 -5.02 11.68
N ARG A 243 3.31 -5.53 11.29
CA ARG A 243 3.08 -6.97 11.15
C ARG A 243 3.62 -7.34 9.79
N GLY A 244 4.90 -7.72 9.74
CA GLY A 244 5.53 -8.28 8.55
C GLY A 244 4.66 -9.35 7.87
N SER A 245 4.90 -9.64 6.59
CA SER A 245 4.06 -10.55 5.78
C SER A 245 3.82 -11.94 6.42
N SER A 246 4.74 -12.40 7.27
CA SER A 246 4.63 -13.61 8.08
C SER A 246 3.57 -13.50 9.18
N SER A 247 3.50 -12.36 9.87
CA SER A 247 2.50 -12.06 10.90
C SER A 247 1.10 -11.85 10.32
N PHE A 248 0.99 -11.32 9.09
CA PHE A 248 -0.30 -11.25 8.37
C PHE A 248 -0.82 -12.65 8.01
N ALA A 249 0.01 -13.52 7.44
CA ALA A 249 -0.38 -14.90 7.15
C ALA A 249 -0.76 -15.67 8.43
N GLU A 250 -0.05 -15.43 9.54
CA GLU A 250 -0.35 -16.02 10.84
C GLU A 250 -1.63 -15.44 11.47
N THR A 251 -1.90 -14.14 11.29
CA THR A 251 -3.15 -13.50 11.74
C THR A 251 -4.34 -14.01 10.93
N VAL A 252 -4.22 -14.10 9.60
CA VAL A 252 -5.24 -14.66 8.71
C VAL A 252 -5.52 -16.11 9.08
N LYS A 253 -4.48 -16.92 9.29
CA LYS A 253 -4.63 -18.31 9.71
C LYS A 253 -5.28 -18.43 11.10
N LYS A 254 -4.93 -17.54 12.03
CA LYS A 254 -5.54 -17.50 13.37
C LYS A 254 -7.01 -17.08 13.32
N GLU A 255 -7.39 -16.17 12.43
CA GLU A 255 -8.79 -15.80 12.21
C GLU A 255 -9.56 -16.90 11.46
N GLU A 256 -8.94 -17.59 10.48
CA GLU A 256 -9.51 -18.77 9.81
C GLU A 256 -9.75 -19.93 10.80
N ASP A 257 -8.78 -20.20 11.68
CA ASP A 257 -8.90 -21.19 12.76
C ASP A 257 -9.95 -20.76 13.80
N ALA A 258 -10.10 -19.46 14.09
CA ALA A 258 -11.15 -18.97 14.97
C ALA A 258 -12.54 -19.14 14.35
N VAL A 259 -12.69 -18.89 13.05
CA VAL A 259 -13.95 -19.04 12.32
C VAL A 259 -14.33 -20.52 12.13
N SER A 260 -13.37 -21.42 11.88
CA SER A 260 -13.64 -22.86 11.76
C SER A 260 -14.05 -23.50 13.10
N ASN A 261 -13.48 -23.04 14.21
CA ASN A 261 -13.89 -23.48 15.54
C ASN A 261 -15.30 -22.97 15.90
N VAL A 262 -15.69 -21.79 15.42
CA VAL A 262 -17.04 -21.26 15.58
C VAL A 262 -18.04 -22.05 14.72
N SER A 263 -17.73 -22.38 13.47
CA SER A 263 -18.61 -23.20 12.61
C SER A 263 -18.82 -24.61 13.16
N THR A 264 -17.75 -25.23 13.69
CA THR A 264 -17.82 -26.55 14.33
C THR A 264 -18.72 -26.52 15.57
N SER A 265 -18.72 -25.42 16.33
CA SER A 265 -19.58 -25.25 17.50
C SER A 265 -21.07 -25.05 17.14
N TYR A 266 -21.40 -24.62 15.92
CA TYR A 266 -22.79 -24.51 15.46
C TYR A 266 -23.32 -25.82 14.87
N ASP A 267 -22.45 -26.65 14.29
CA ASP A 267 -22.82 -27.99 13.79
C ASP A 267 -23.10 -28.99 14.92
N ASP A 268 -22.54 -28.78 16.12
CA ASP A 268 -22.83 -29.57 17.33
C ASP A 268 -24.11 -29.14 18.08
N LEU A 269 -24.75 -28.04 17.65
CA LEU A 269 -26.07 -27.65 18.14
C LEU A 269 -27.14 -28.35 17.30
N ASP A 270 -27.42 -29.61 17.65
CA ASP A 270 -28.55 -30.38 17.15
C ASP A 270 -29.86 -29.58 17.36
N PHE A 271 -30.34 -28.90 16.32
CA PHE A 271 -31.67 -28.27 16.26
C PHE A 271 -32.79 -29.31 16.06
N ALA A 272 -32.59 -30.54 16.53
CA ALA A 272 -33.60 -31.59 16.55
C ALA A 272 -34.24 -31.64 17.94
N ASN A 273 -35.21 -30.75 18.20
CA ASN A 273 -36.37 -30.94 19.09
C ASN A 273 -36.97 -29.58 19.47
N TYR A 274 -37.69 -28.95 18.54
CA TYR A 274 -38.69 -27.95 18.90
C TYR A 274 -39.86 -27.99 17.92
N ASP A 275 -40.56 -29.12 17.92
CA ASP A 275 -41.91 -29.27 17.39
C ASP A 275 -42.59 -30.39 18.20
N ASP A 276 -43.23 -30.01 19.32
CA ASP A 276 -44.49 -30.55 19.87
C ASP A 276 -44.83 -29.86 21.21
#